data_AF-A0A846BV14-F1
#
_entry.id   AF-A0A846BV14-F1
#
_cell.length_a   1.000
_cell.length_b   1.000
_cell.length_c   1.000
_cell.angle_alpha   90.00
_cell.angle_beta   90.00
_cell.angle_gamma   90.00
#
_symmetry.space_group_name_H-M   'P 1'
#
loop_
_entity.id
_entity.type
_entity.pdbx_description
1 polymer ?
#
loop_
_entity_poly.entity_id
_entity_poly.type
_entity_poly.pdbx_seq_one_letter_code
_entity_poly.pdbx_strand_id
1 'polypeptide(L)' 'MNCFDLEDTVQLYNLPFYVENHKDPFDRLLIAQAIRRSLLLVSRDSFFDAYPVKRVWE' A
#
# COMPACT_ATOMS: atom_id res chain seq x y z
N MET A 1 -4.23 2.84 -20.11
CA MET A 1 -3.25 2.59 -19.03
C MET A 1 -4.01 2.76 -17.73
N ASN A 2 -4.63 1.69 -17.23
CA ASN A 2 -5.45 1.78 -16.03
C ASN A 2 -4.52 1.73 -14.80
N CYS A 3 -4.56 2.80 -14.02
CA CYS A 3 -3.81 2.94 -12.77
C CYS A 3 -4.29 1.93 -11.71
N PHE A 4 -5.51 1.41 -11.84
CA PHE A 4 -6.14 0.48 -10.90
C PHE A 4 -6.90 -0.62 -11.65
N ASP A 5 -6.73 -1.88 -11.25
CA ASP A 5 -7.44 -3.03 -11.84
C ASP A 5 -7.84 -4.07 -10.77
N LEU A 6 -8.50 -5.16 -11.20
CA LEU A 6 -9.07 -6.18 -10.31
C LEU A 6 -8.01 -6.84 -9.40
N GLU A 7 -6.81 -7.07 -9.91
CA GLU A 7 -5.75 -7.71 -9.15
C GLU A 7 -5.28 -6.83 -7.97
N ASP A 8 -5.44 -5.50 -8.06
CA ASP A 8 -5.12 -4.58 -6.97
C ASP A 8 -6.11 -4.77 -5.81
N THR A 9 -7.37 -5.11 -6.15
CA THR A 9 -8.42 -5.43 -5.17
C THR A 9 -8.13 -6.75 -4.47
N VAL A 10 -7.62 -7.75 -5.20
CA VAL A 10 -7.19 -9.03 -4.60
C VAL A 10 -6.03 -8.79 -3.64
N GLN A 11 -5.04 -8.00 -4.04
CA GLN A 11 -3.91 -7.66 -3.17
C GLN A 11 -4.36 -6.88 -1.92
N LEU A 12 -5.28 -5.93 -2.07
CA LEU A 12 -5.87 -5.17 -0.97
C LEU A 12 -6.57 -6.08 0.05
N TYR A 13 -7.33 -7.07 -0.42
CA TYR A 13 -8.01 -8.05 0.44
C TYR A 13 -7.01 -8.87 1.27
N ASN A 14 -5.86 -9.21 0.69
CA ASN A 14 -4.81 -9.98 1.36
C ASN A 14 -3.94 -9.14 2.33
N LEU A 15 -4.10 -7.81 2.37
CA LEU A 15 -3.36 -6.99 3.31
C LEU A 15 -3.83 -7.25 4.75
N PRO A 16 -2.90 -7.46 5.70
CA PRO A 16 -3.24 -7.76 7.08
C PRO A 16 -3.99 -6.59 7.72
N PHE A 17 -5.20 -6.85 8.21
CA PHE A 17 -6.04 -5.84 8.89
C PHE A 17 -5.61 -5.56 10.35
N TYR A 18 -4.72 -6.39 10.89
CA TYR A 18 -4.25 -6.31 12.28
C TYR A 18 -2.96 -5.50 12.45
N VAL A 19 -2.32 -5.08 11.34
CA VAL A 19 -1.14 -4.22 11.40
C VAL A 19 -1.61 -2.81 11.78
N GLU A 20 -1.45 -2.49 13.05
CA GLU A 20 -1.44 -1.12 13.60
C GLU A 20 -2.68 -0.25 13.28
N ASN A 21 -3.89 -0.82 13.24
CA ASN A 21 -5.15 -0.08 13.04
C ASN A 21 -5.19 0.84 11.79
N HIS A 22 -4.42 0.54 10.74
CA HIS A 22 -4.49 1.30 9.49
C HIS A 22 -5.78 0.99 8.76
N LYS A 23 -6.75 1.90 8.83
CA LYS A 23 -8.09 1.73 8.24
C LYS A 23 -8.37 2.68 7.10
N ASP A 24 -7.43 3.55 6.74
CA ASP A 24 -7.64 4.43 5.59
C ASP A 24 -7.69 3.58 4.30
N PRO A 25 -8.82 3.59 3.57
CA PRO A 25 -8.99 2.76 2.40
C PRO A 25 -8.08 3.18 1.23
N PHE A 26 -7.68 4.45 1.15
CA PHE A 26 -6.81 4.94 0.08
C PHE A 26 -5.37 4.56 0.33
N ASP A 27 -4.88 4.67 1.56
CA ASP A 27 -3.51 4.27 1.85
C ASP A 27 -3.30 2.77 1.63
N ARG A 28 -4.29 1.96 1.99
CA ARG A 28 -4.24 0.52 1.72
C ARG A 28 -4.26 0.21 0.22
N LEU A 29 -4.93 1.05 -0.57
CA LEU A 29 -4.86 0.98 -2.03
C LEU A 29 -3.45 1.26 -2.53
N LEU A 30 -2.81 2.33 -2.04
CA LEU A 30 -1.45 2.70 -2.39
C LEU A 30 -0.46 1.59 -2.03
N ILE A 31 -0.61 0.98 -0.85
CA ILE A 31 0.19 -0.17 -0.41
C ILE A 31 0.00 -1.34 -1.36
N ALA A 32 -1.25 -1.70 -1.67
CA ALA A 32 -1.55 -2.83 -2.56
C ALA A 32 -0.92 -2.64 -3.95
N GLN A 33 -1.05 -1.44 -4.51
CA GLN A 33 -0.46 -1.10 -5.80
C GLN A 33 1.07 -1.10 -5.74
N ALA A 34 1.67 -0.56 -4.67
CA ALA A 34 3.11 -0.49 -4.48
C ALA A 34 3.75 -1.88 -4.33
N ILE A 35 3.12 -2.78 -3.58
CA ILE A 35 3.57 -4.17 -3.46
C ILE A 35 3.50 -4.85 -4.82
N ARG A 36 2.33 -4.81 -5.48
CA ARG A 36 2.11 -5.57 -6.71
C ARG A 36 3.01 -5.10 -7.85
N ARG A 37 3.22 -3.79 -7.96
CA ARG A 37 4.00 -3.18 -9.05
C ARG A 37 5.43 -2.84 -8.65
N SER A 38 5.88 -3.23 -7.45
CA SER A 38 7.22 -2.93 -6.92
C SER A 38 7.57 -1.43 -6.99
N LEU A 39 6.61 -0.57 -6.63
CA LEU A 39 6.77 0.88 -6.70
C LEU A 39 7.38 1.44 -5.41
N LEU A 40 8.08 2.56 -5.55
CA LEU A 40 8.49 3.40 -4.42
C LEU A 40 7.30 4.23 -3.95
N LEU A 41 7.09 4.31 -2.63
CA LEU A 41 6.06 5.16 -2.03
C LEU A 41 6.70 6.43 -1.47
N VAL A 42 6.36 7.58 -2.04
CA VAL A 42 6.85 8.88 -1.57
C VAL A 42 5.85 9.44 -0.58
N SER A 43 6.10 9.29 0.73
CA SER A 43 5.22 9.84 1.77
C SER A 43 5.97 10.17 3.06
N ARG A 44 5.58 11.28 3.71
CA ARG A 44 6.02 11.66 5.08
C ARG A 44 5.62 10.63 6.12
N ASP A 45 4.56 9.89 5.84
CA ASP A 45 3.98 8.99 6.79
C ASP A 45 4.84 7.73 6.94
N SER A 46 5.50 7.58 8.10
CA SER A 46 6.29 6.40 8.41
C SER A 46 5.43 5.16 8.67
N PHE A 47 4.10 5.30 8.77
CA PHE A 47 3.20 4.18 8.95
C PHE A 47 3.31 3.16 7.80
N PHE A 48 3.57 3.62 6.57
CA PHE A 48 3.78 2.74 5.44
C PHE A 48 4.94 1.74 5.64
N ASP A 49 5.89 2.04 6.54
CA ASP A 49 7.02 1.15 6.87
C ASP A 49 6.57 -0.14 7.59
N ALA A 50 5.31 -0.18 8.10
CA ALA A 50 4.70 -1.38 8.66
C ALA A 50 4.28 -2.42 7.59
N TYR A 51 4.37 -2.06 6.31
CA TYR A 51 4.07 -2.94 5.17
C TYR A 51 5.33 -3.23 4.36
N PRO A 52 5.37 -4.30 3.55
CA PRO A 52 6.51 -4.65 2.72
C PRO A 52 6.60 -3.76 1.46
N VAL A 53 6.62 -2.44 1.65
CA VAL A 53 6.79 -1.43 0.61
C VAL A 53 8.08 -0.66 0.84
N LYS A 54 8.66 -0.11 -0.23
CA LYS A 54 9.84 0.74 -0.11
C LYS A 54 9.39 2.21 -0.08
N ARG A 55 9.38 2.80 1.11
CA ARG A 55 9.09 4.22 1.30
C ARG A 55 10.35 5.08 1.10
N VAL A 56 10.20 6.23 0.47
CA VAL A 56 11.24 7.25 0.39
C VAL A 56 10.70 8.57 0.90
N TRP A 57 11.35 9.10 1.92
CA TRP A 57 11.08 10.39 2.49
C TRP A 57 12.26 10.81 3.36
N GLU A 58 12.65 12.07 3.29
CA GLU A 58 13.72 12.66 4.13
C GLU A 58 13.25 12.89 5.57
#